data_AF-A0AAV8UVU9-F1
#
_entry.id   AF-A0AAV8UVU9-F1
#
_cell.length_a   1.000
_cell.length_b   1.000
_cell.length_c   1.000
_cell.angle_alpha   90.00
_cell.angle_beta   90.00
_cell.angle_gamma   90.00
#
_symmetry.space_group_name_H-M   'P 1'
#
loop_
_entity.id
_entity.type
_entity.pdbx_description
1 polymer ?
#
loop_
_entity_poly.entity_id
_entity_poly.type
_entity_poly.pdbx_seq_one_letter_code
_entity_poly.pdbx_strand_id
1 'polypeptide(L)'
;MVIQDHGHPDQVNHNIWASNIYAEDSAYAVVTELNDFGHSNVTVVNVTATRVQDPVYMFYLSNVTFSDLNIVNATTTTSVVSIHNVNNFSMQKVRVKGGVPTSTVVSVKESSNVSLDDIYPKKTTHFNYGAVLLSSSETNASTITVTNSNFQYILKKPPVFVKIEASG
;
A
#
# COMPACT_ATOMS: atom_id res chain seq x y z
N MET A 1 -8.26 -0.97 11.88
CA MET A 1 -9.45 -0.46 11.18
C MET A 1 -9.81 -1.45 10.09
N VAL A 2 -11.09 -1.77 9.98
CA VAL A 2 -11.62 -2.58 8.88
C VAL A 2 -12.57 -1.70 8.08
N ILE A 3 -12.35 -1.59 6.77
CA ILE A 3 -13.33 -1.08 5.82
C ILE A 3 -14.10 -2.30 5.33
N GLN A 4 -15.30 -2.48 5.86
CA GLN A 4 -16.12 -3.65 5.56
C GLN A 4 -17.04 -3.40 4.36
N ASP A 5 -17.38 -4.47 3.68
CA ASP A 5 -18.59 -4.56 2.88
C ASP A 5 -19.61 -5.41 3.65
N HIS A 6 -20.85 -5.45 3.18
CA HIS A 6 -21.89 -6.29 3.81
C HIS A 6 -22.36 -7.40 2.88
N GLY A 7 -21.52 -7.79 1.90
CA GLY A 7 -21.79 -8.88 0.97
C GLY A 7 -22.83 -8.55 -0.12
N HIS A 8 -23.15 -7.27 -0.34
CA HIS A 8 -24.09 -6.84 -1.38
C HIS A 8 -23.58 -5.57 -2.13
N PRO A 9 -23.74 -5.46 -3.47
CA PRO A 9 -23.21 -4.34 -4.25
C PRO A 9 -23.72 -2.94 -3.87
N ASP A 10 -24.88 -2.83 -3.22
CA ASP A 10 -25.44 -1.58 -2.72
C ASP A 10 -25.02 -1.26 -1.29
N GLN A 11 -24.29 -2.17 -0.63
CA GLN A 11 -23.78 -2.05 0.73
C GLN A 11 -22.27 -1.86 0.73
N VAL A 12 -21.82 -0.95 -0.13
CA VAL A 12 -20.42 -0.54 -0.23
C VAL A 12 -20.20 0.80 0.47
N ASN A 13 -19.09 0.89 1.20
CA ASN A 13 -18.70 2.13 1.85
C ASN A 13 -18.12 3.15 0.85
N HIS A 14 -18.57 4.40 0.98
CA HIS A 14 -18.08 5.55 0.21
C HIS A 14 -17.71 6.70 1.14
N ASN A 15 -16.78 7.55 0.70
CA ASN A 15 -16.37 8.78 1.41
C ASN A 15 -15.86 8.49 2.83
N ILE A 16 -14.99 7.49 2.93
CA ILE A 16 -14.45 7.03 4.20
C ILE A 16 -13.29 7.94 4.58
N TRP A 17 -13.35 8.51 5.77
CA TRP A 17 -12.22 9.24 6.36
C TRP A 17 -11.80 8.56 7.65
N ALA A 18 -10.53 8.18 7.74
CA ALA A 18 -9.95 7.63 8.95
C ALA A 18 -8.61 8.29 9.26
N SER A 19 -8.38 8.59 10.54
CA SER A 19 -7.14 9.22 10.96
C SER A 19 -6.70 8.80 12.35
N ASN A 20 -5.41 8.97 12.66
CA ASN A 20 -4.82 8.71 13.97
C ASN A 20 -5.00 7.26 14.42
N ILE A 21 -4.78 6.32 13.49
CA ILE A 21 -4.92 4.89 13.75
C ILE A 21 -3.65 4.41 14.43
N TYR A 22 -3.78 3.81 15.62
CA TYR A 22 -2.70 3.07 16.27
C TYR A 22 -3.06 1.60 16.34
N ALA A 23 -2.16 0.73 15.88
CA ALA A 23 -2.31 -0.71 15.96
C ALA A 23 -1.02 -1.33 16.49
N GLU A 24 -1.16 -2.27 17.42
CA GLU A 24 -0.04 -2.97 18.04
C GLU A 24 -0.38 -4.46 18.22
N ASP A 25 0.58 -5.34 17.93
CA ASP A 25 0.45 -6.79 18.06
C ASP A 25 -0.84 -7.36 17.41
N SER A 26 -1.22 -6.80 16.27
CA SER A 26 -2.44 -7.17 15.53
C SER A 26 -2.14 -7.79 14.18
N ALA A 27 -3.16 -8.39 13.57
CA ALA A 27 -3.06 -8.87 12.18
C ALA A 27 -2.93 -7.69 11.20
N TYR A 28 -3.75 -6.64 11.37
CA TYR A 28 -3.80 -5.49 10.46
C TYR A 28 -3.89 -4.18 11.25
N ALA A 29 -3.34 -3.10 10.69
CA ALA A 29 -3.65 -1.74 11.12
C ALA A 29 -4.80 -1.17 10.28
N VAL A 30 -4.74 -1.38 8.96
CA VAL A 30 -5.79 -1.03 8.00
C VAL A 30 -6.00 -2.21 7.07
N VAL A 31 -7.24 -2.68 6.98
CA VAL A 31 -7.64 -3.72 6.05
C VAL A 31 -8.97 -3.35 5.40
N THR A 32 -9.12 -3.65 4.11
CA THR A 32 -10.41 -3.63 3.43
C THR A 32 -10.88 -5.07 3.21
N GLU A 33 -12.18 -5.29 3.26
CA GLU A 33 -12.74 -6.59 2.94
C GLU A 33 -12.49 -6.96 1.46
N LEU A 34 -12.54 -8.27 1.20
CA LEU A 34 -11.98 -8.88 -0.01
C LEU A 34 -13.01 -9.03 -1.14
N ASN A 35 -14.24 -8.55 -0.98
CA ASN A 35 -15.23 -8.68 -2.04
C ASN A 35 -15.02 -7.61 -3.11
N ASP A 36 -15.38 -7.94 -4.35
CA ASP A 36 -15.13 -7.14 -5.54
C ASP A 36 -16.16 -6.02 -5.78
N PHE A 37 -17.09 -5.82 -4.84
CA PHE A 37 -18.15 -4.83 -4.94
C PHE A 37 -17.65 -3.38 -4.94
N GLY A 38 -16.44 -3.15 -4.42
CA GLY A 38 -15.69 -1.91 -4.64
C GLY A 38 -16.05 -0.80 -3.66
N HIS A 39 -15.07 -0.29 -2.90
CA HIS A 39 -15.23 0.94 -2.11
C HIS A 39 -14.65 2.15 -2.85
N SER A 40 -15.10 3.36 -2.50
CA SER A 40 -14.55 4.56 -3.13
C SER A 40 -14.38 5.76 -2.21
N ASN A 41 -13.48 6.66 -2.61
CA ASN A 41 -13.18 7.90 -1.92
C ASN A 41 -12.72 7.65 -0.48
N VAL A 42 -11.65 6.87 -0.34
CA VAL A 42 -11.11 6.47 0.96
C VAL A 42 -9.90 7.33 1.27
N THR A 43 -9.92 8.02 2.41
CA THR A 43 -8.76 8.75 2.92
C THR A 43 -8.34 8.21 4.28
N VAL A 44 -7.07 7.81 4.36
CA VAL A 44 -6.45 7.30 5.58
C VAL A 44 -5.21 8.13 5.89
N VAL A 45 -5.13 8.68 7.10
CA VAL A 45 -4.05 9.60 7.49
C VAL A 45 -3.48 9.25 8.86
N ASN A 46 -2.17 9.39 9.05
CA ASN A 46 -1.52 9.24 10.34
C ASN A 46 -1.78 7.86 10.98
N VAL A 47 -1.18 6.83 10.41
CA VAL A 47 -1.29 5.45 10.87
C VAL A 47 0.03 5.02 11.48
N THR A 48 0.01 4.52 12.72
CA THR A 48 1.15 3.88 13.36
C THR A 48 0.86 2.41 13.60
N ALA A 49 1.71 1.53 13.08
CA ALA A 49 1.59 0.08 13.19
C ALA A 49 2.86 -0.51 13.83
N THR A 50 2.74 -1.10 15.02
CA THR A 50 3.85 -1.68 15.77
C THR A 50 3.69 -3.19 15.90
N ARG A 51 4.67 -3.98 15.42
CA ARG A 51 4.60 -5.47 15.48
C ARG A 51 3.33 -6.06 14.86
N VAL A 52 2.78 -5.35 13.89
CA VAL A 52 1.61 -5.80 13.13
C VAL A 52 2.05 -6.76 12.02
N GLN A 53 1.27 -7.83 11.83
CA GLN A 53 1.57 -8.85 10.83
C GLN A 53 1.53 -8.26 9.43
N ASP A 54 0.38 -7.77 8.96
CA ASP A 54 0.20 -7.21 7.62
C ASP A 54 -0.37 -5.79 7.76
N PRO A 55 0.48 -4.76 7.98
CA PRO A 55 0.03 -3.45 8.44
C PRO A 55 -1.05 -2.79 7.59
N VAL A 56 -0.89 -2.83 6.26
CA VAL A 56 -1.86 -2.27 5.33
C VAL A 56 -2.18 -3.27 4.23
N TYR A 57 -3.46 -3.62 4.11
CA TYR A 57 -3.97 -4.57 3.14
C TYR A 57 -5.22 -3.99 2.45
N MET A 58 -5.10 -3.54 1.19
CA MET A 58 -6.16 -2.80 0.48
C MET A 58 -6.50 -3.42 -0.87
N PHE A 59 -7.78 -3.74 -1.06
CA PHE A 59 -8.32 -4.50 -2.20
C PHE A 59 -9.60 -3.84 -2.71
N TYR A 60 -9.79 -3.82 -4.03
CA TYR A 60 -11.02 -3.38 -4.68
C TYR A 60 -11.48 -1.99 -4.22
N LEU A 61 -10.60 -0.99 -4.39
CA LEU A 61 -10.89 0.40 -4.02
C LEU A 61 -10.73 1.35 -5.21
N SER A 62 -11.37 2.51 -5.12
CA SER A 62 -11.14 3.61 -6.04
C SER A 62 -10.98 4.95 -5.32
N ASN A 63 -10.12 5.83 -5.85
CA ASN A 63 -9.84 7.15 -5.29
C ASN A 63 -9.38 7.07 -3.83
N VAL A 64 -8.20 6.47 -3.64
CA VAL A 64 -7.64 6.23 -2.31
C VAL A 64 -6.48 7.19 -2.07
N THR A 65 -6.52 7.90 -0.94
CA THR A 65 -5.40 8.69 -0.44
C THR A 65 -4.93 8.12 0.89
N PHE A 66 -3.65 7.77 0.97
CA PHE A 66 -3.01 7.30 2.19
C PHE A 66 -1.82 8.20 2.53
N SER A 67 -1.76 8.75 3.74
CA SER A 67 -0.61 9.58 4.13
C SER A 67 -0.15 9.34 5.55
N ASP A 68 1.15 9.55 5.77
CA ASP A 68 1.79 9.47 7.09
C ASP A 68 1.63 8.08 7.73
N LEU A 69 2.24 7.07 7.09
CA LEU A 69 2.28 5.70 7.59
C LEU A 69 3.62 5.44 8.30
N ASN A 70 3.56 5.09 9.57
CA ASN A 70 4.72 4.73 10.37
C ASN A 70 4.64 3.26 10.81
N ILE A 71 5.51 2.42 10.29
CA ILE A 71 5.60 1.00 10.65
C ILE A 71 6.84 0.75 11.50
N VAL A 72 6.65 0.07 12.62
CA VAL A 72 7.71 -0.31 13.55
C VAL A 72 7.68 -1.83 13.77
N ASN A 73 8.76 -2.51 13.38
CA ASN A 73 8.94 -3.95 13.62
C ASN A 73 7.81 -4.84 13.07
N ALA A 74 7.34 -4.58 11.84
CA ALA A 74 6.35 -5.47 11.20
C ALA A 74 6.83 -6.93 11.18
N THR A 75 5.89 -7.86 11.35
CA THR A 75 6.15 -9.30 11.41
C THR A 75 5.71 -10.04 10.13
N THR A 76 5.32 -9.29 9.08
CA THR A 76 4.93 -9.85 7.77
C THR A 76 6.03 -10.73 7.17
N THR A 77 5.62 -11.78 6.47
CA THR A 77 6.46 -12.56 5.55
C THR A 77 6.22 -12.16 4.08
N THR A 78 5.50 -11.08 3.84
CA THR A 78 5.19 -10.59 2.49
C THR A 78 5.60 -9.12 2.34
N SER A 79 4.65 -8.23 2.08
CA SER A 79 4.84 -6.78 1.97
C SER A 79 4.17 -6.05 3.10
N VAL A 80 4.78 -4.95 3.52
CA VAL A 80 4.25 -4.13 4.63
C VAL A 80 2.98 -3.39 4.22
N VAL A 81 2.91 -3.00 2.95
CA VAL A 81 1.74 -2.45 2.29
C VAL A 81 1.44 -3.32 1.08
N SER A 82 0.24 -3.87 1.01
CA SER A 82 -0.24 -4.58 -0.18
C SER A 82 -1.49 -3.92 -0.74
N ILE A 83 -1.44 -3.63 -2.03
CA ILE A 83 -2.46 -2.92 -2.80
C ILE A 83 -2.80 -3.78 -4.01
N HIS A 84 -4.08 -4.09 -4.20
CA HIS A 84 -4.53 -4.95 -5.29
C HIS A 84 -5.88 -4.49 -5.85
N ASN A 85 -6.03 -4.42 -7.17
CA ASN A 85 -7.27 -3.98 -7.82
C ASN A 85 -7.74 -2.60 -7.29
N VAL A 86 -6.79 -1.68 -7.14
CA VAL A 86 -7.08 -0.31 -6.71
C VAL A 86 -6.86 0.66 -7.88
N ASN A 87 -7.84 1.53 -8.11
CA ASN A 87 -7.74 2.59 -9.11
C ASN A 87 -7.58 3.96 -8.44
N ASN A 88 -6.74 4.83 -9.01
CA ASN A 88 -6.47 6.17 -8.49
C ASN A 88 -5.99 6.12 -7.03
N PHE A 89 -4.83 5.49 -6.83
CA PHE A 89 -4.21 5.34 -5.53
C PHE A 89 -3.08 6.34 -5.35
N SER A 90 -3.07 7.07 -4.24
CA SER A 90 -1.94 7.91 -3.83
C SER A 90 -1.50 7.57 -2.42
N MET A 91 -0.21 7.34 -2.23
CA MET A 91 0.40 7.15 -0.92
C MET A 91 1.63 8.03 -0.75
N GLN A 92 1.71 8.70 0.39
CA GLN A 92 2.84 9.54 0.72
C GLN A 92 3.34 9.38 2.16
N LYS A 93 4.62 9.66 2.37
CA LYS A 93 5.26 9.73 3.70
C LYS A 93 5.19 8.41 4.47
N VAL A 94 5.72 7.35 3.86
CA VAL A 94 5.76 6.02 4.48
C VAL A 94 7.12 5.81 5.10
N ARG A 95 7.14 5.52 6.41
CA ARG A 95 8.35 5.25 7.17
C ARG A 95 8.28 3.83 7.71
N VAL A 96 9.27 3.01 7.39
CA VAL A 96 9.35 1.63 7.89
C VAL A 96 10.64 1.47 8.66
N LYS A 97 10.54 1.05 9.93
CA LYS A 97 11.69 0.88 10.82
C LYS A 97 11.65 -0.50 11.48
N GLY A 98 12.69 -1.29 11.27
CA GLY A 98 12.80 -2.63 11.85
C GLY A 98 11.78 -3.62 11.27
N GLY A 99 11.83 -4.87 11.73
CA GLY A 99 11.03 -5.96 11.17
C GLY A 99 11.70 -6.62 9.96
N VAL A 100 11.16 -7.76 9.52
CA VAL A 100 11.76 -8.58 8.45
C VAL A 100 10.76 -8.79 7.32
N PRO A 101 10.48 -7.76 6.48
CA PRO A 101 9.78 -8.03 5.23
C PRO A 101 10.70 -8.91 4.39
N THR A 102 10.30 -10.15 4.14
CA THR A 102 11.10 -11.08 3.33
C THR A 102 11.02 -10.74 1.82
N SER A 103 10.09 -9.86 1.41
CA SER A 103 9.91 -9.43 0.02
C SER A 103 10.12 -7.91 -0.19
N THR A 104 9.07 -7.09 -0.13
CA THR A 104 9.09 -5.67 -0.50
C THR A 104 8.39 -4.80 0.54
N VAL A 105 8.58 -3.48 0.52
CA VAL A 105 7.85 -2.58 1.44
C VAL A 105 6.42 -2.39 0.94
N VAL A 106 6.25 -2.05 -0.33
CA VAL A 106 4.97 -1.84 -0.99
C VAL A 106 4.83 -2.81 -2.16
N SER A 107 3.74 -3.57 -2.20
CA SER A 107 3.37 -4.43 -3.33
C SER A 107 2.10 -3.88 -3.97
N VAL A 108 2.16 -3.58 -5.27
CA VAL A 108 1.04 -3.07 -6.05
C VAL A 108 0.72 -4.04 -7.19
N LYS A 109 -0.51 -4.55 -7.19
CA LYS A 109 -0.98 -5.54 -8.16
C LYS A 109 -2.26 -5.10 -8.84
N GLU A 110 -2.37 -5.34 -10.15
CA GLU A 110 -3.60 -5.12 -10.94
C GLU A 110 -4.26 -3.76 -10.66
N SER A 111 -3.45 -2.72 -10.47
CA SER A 111 -3.88 -1.38 -10.06
C SER A 111 -3.50 -0.36 -11.12
N SER A 112 -4.28 0.72 -11.21
CA SER A 112 -4.09 1.80 -12.19
C SER A 112 -4.01 3.16 -11.51
N ASN A 113 -3.25 4.09 -12.11
CA ASN A 113 -3.02 5.44 -11.60
C ASN A 113 -2.52 5.45 -10.15
N VAL A 114 -1.33 4.90 -9.95
CA VAL A 114 -0.71 4.73 -8.63
C VAL A 114 0.40 5.76 -8.47
N SER A 115 0.32 6.58 -7.42
CA SER A 115 1.34 7.53 -7.04
C SER A 115 1.92 7.14 -5.68
N LEU A 116 3.23 6.98 -5.59
CA LEU A 116 3.96 6.71 -4.35
C LEU A 116 5.01 7.82 -4.15
N ASP A 117 4.97 8.52 -3.03
CA ASP A 117 5.89 9.61 -2.72
C ASP A 117 6.46 9.48 -1.31
N ASP A 118 7.68 9.94 -1.08
CA ASP A 118 8.30 10.01 0.24
C ASP A 118 8.28 8.65 0.99
N ILE A 119 8.75 7.58 0.33
CA ILE A 119 8.75 6.22 0.89
C ILE A 119 10.16 5.87 1.40
N TYR A 120 10.28 5.68 2.72
CA TYR A 120 11.55 5.51 3.45
C TYR A 120 11.60 4.24 4.32
N PRO A 121 12.02 3.10 3.74
CA PRO A 121 12.55 2.00 4.54
C PRO A 121 13.88 2.39 5.21
N LYS A 122 13.89 2.41 6.54
CA LYS A 122 15.12 2.51 7.33
C LYS A 122 15.68 1.11 7.58
N LYS A 123 16.89 0.88 7.05
CA LYS A 123 17.73 -0.34 7.10
C LYS A 123 17.21 -1.39 8.11
N THR A 124 16.47 -2.36 7.59
CA THR A 124 16.27 -3.65 8.25
C THR A 124 17.40 -4.58 7.80
N THR A 125 17.69 -5.62 8.57
CA THR A 125 18.82 -6.51 8.31
C THR A 125 18.67 -7.38 7.04
N HIS A 126 17.54 -7.34 6.34
CA HIS A 126 17.17 -8.34 5.31
C HIS A 126 16.25 -7.84 4.18
N PHE A 127 16.48 -6.66 3.58
CA PHE A 127 15.82 -6.36 2.30
C PHE A 127 16.52 -7.09 1.16
N ASN A 128 16.10 -8.32 0.87
CA ASN A 128 16.63 -9.10 -0.26
C ASN A 128 16.03 -8.68 -1.61
N TYR A 129 14.90 -7.95 -1.61
CA TYR A 129 14.20 -7.51 -2.81
C TYR A 129 13.77 -6.03 -2.64
N GLY A 130 13.68 -5.30 -3.75
CA GLY A 130 13.46 -3.84 -3.78
C GLY A 130 12.24 -3.36 -2.98
N ALA A 131 12.17 -2.08 -2.61
CA ALA A 131 11.09 -1.64 -1.71
C ALA A 131 9.72 -1.58 -2.38
N VAL A 132 9.63 -1.59 -3.71
CA VAL A 132 8.35 -1.62 -4.44
C VAL A 132 8.34 -2.76 -5.45
N LEU A 133 7.30 -3.62 -5.36
CA LEU A 133 6.96 -4.63 -6.35
C LEU A 133 5.73 -4.19 -7.15
N LEU A 134 5.86 -4.18 -8.47
CA LEU A 134 4.79 -3.80 -9.40
C LEU A 134 4.45 -4.96 -10.33
N SER A 135 3.16 -5.33 -10.40
CA SER A 135 2.67 -6.30 -11.39
C SER A 135 1.25 -5.97 -11.85
N SER A 136 1.05 -5.67 -13.14
CA SER A 136 -0.28 -5.63 -13.76
C SER A 136 -0.48 -6.84 -14.69
N SER A 137 -1.72 -7.31 -14.81
CA SER A 137 -2.16 -8.05 -16.00
C SER A 137 -2.22 -7.08 -17.19
N GLU A 138 -2.06 -7.58 -18.40
CA GLU A 138 -1.64 -6.83 -19.61
C GLU A 138 -2.67 -5.84 -20.18
N THR A 139 -3.81 -5.58 -19.52
CA THR A 139 -4.97 -4.96 -20.20
C THR A 139 -5.50 -3.63 -19.65
N ASN A 140 -5.10 -3.16 -18.47
CA ASN A 140 -5.62 -1.89 -17.92
C ASN A 140 -4.47 -0.94 -17.60
N ALA A 141 -4.33 0.11 -18.43
CA ALA A 141 -3.23 1.06 -18.43
C ALA A 141 -2.75 1.47 -17.01
N SER A 142 -1.49 1.15 -16.70
CA SER A 142 -0.87 1.45 -15.41
C SER A 142 0.16 2.58 -15.59
N THR A 143 -0.20 3.78 -15.10
CA THR A 143 0.77 4.80 -14.73
C THR A 143 1.18 4.56 -13.28
N ILE A 144 2.47 4.43 -13.07
CA ILE A 144 3.04 4.34 -11.72
C ILE A 144 4.08 5.43 -11.61
N THR A 145 3.85 6.37 -10.71
CA THR A 145 4.77 7.46 -10.41
C THR A 145 5.39 7.20 -9.05
N VAL A 146 6.73 7.17 -8.99
CA VAL A 146 7.45 7.13 -7.72
C VAL A 146 8.41 8.30 -7.63
N THR A 147 8.27 9.08 -6.56
CA THR A 147 9.06 10.28 -6.27
C THR A 147 9.64 10.23 -4.86
N ASN A 148 10.74 10.97 -4.64
CA ASN A 148 11.35 11.19 -3.31
C ASN A 148 11.53 9.94 -2.45
N SER A 149 11.96 8.84 -3.05
CA SER A 149 11.99 7.52 -2.40
C SER A 149 13.39 6.91 -2.45
N ASN A 150 13.85 6.28 -1.36
CA ASN A 150 15.25 5.89 -1.17
C ASN A 150 15.55 4.39 -1.35
N PHE A 151 15.11 3.77 -2.46
CA PHE A 151 15.27 2.32 -2.67
C PHE A 151 15.35 1.86 -4.13
N GLN A 152 15.69 0.57 -4.29
CA GLN A 152 15.70 -0.15 -5.56
C GLN A 152 14.30 -0.70 -5.90
N TYR A 153 13.97 -0.80 -7.19
CA TYR A 153 12.68 -1.25 -7.70
C TYR A 153 12.81 -2.59 -8.43
N ILE A 154 11.79 -3.45 -8.36
CA ILE A 154 11.72 -4.66 -9.17
C ILE A 154 10.43 -4.65 -9.99
N LEU A 155 10.58 -4.58 -11.31
CA LEU A 155 9.48 -4.72 -12.27
C LEU A 155 9.41 -6.18 -12.72
N LYS A 156 8.33 -6.90 -12.36
CA LYS A 156 8.16 -8.31 -12.78
C LYS A 156 7.45 -8.47 -14.13
N LYS A 157 6.71 -7.45 -14.57
CA LYS A 157 6.11 -7.32 -15.91
C LYS A 157 6.09 -5.83 -16.27
N PRO A 158 6.32 -5.44 -17.54
CA PRO A 158 6.39 -4.03 -17.91
C PRO A 158 5.02 -3.36 -17.70
N PRO A 159 4.92 -2.33 -16.84
CA PRO A 159 3.78 -1.43 -16.83
C PRO A 159 3.81 -0.60 -18.12
N VAL A 160 2.64 -0.14 -18.58
CA VAL A 160 2.54 0.62 -19.83
C VAL A 160 3.31 1.95 -19.72
N PHE A 161 3.41 2.56 -18.52
CA PHE A 161 4.32 3.69 -18.24
C PHE A 161 4.76 3.74 -16.76
N VAL A 162 6.06 3.64 -16.48
CA VAL A 162 6.63 3.93 -15.14
C VAL A 162 7.43 5.23 -15.23
N LYS A 163 7.02 6.25 -14.49
CA LYS A 163 7.78 7.49 -14.34
C LYS A 163 8.47 7.46 -12.98
N ILE A 164 9.79 7.36 -12.98
CA ILE A 164 10.62 7.37 -11.77
C ILE A 164 11.36 8.70 -11.74
N GLU A 165 11.07 9.55 -10.75
CA GLU A 165 11.84 10.78 -10.51
C GLU A 165 12.62 10.58 -9.20
N ALA A 166 13.91 10.27 -9.33
CA ALA A 166 14.81 10.25 -8.19
C ALA A 166 15.16 11.70 -7.81
N SER A 167 14.95 12.09 -6.57
CA SER A 167 15.56 13.31 -6.02
C SER A 167 16.99 13.01 -5.60
N GLY A 168 17.91 13.85 -6.09
CA GLY A 168 19.34 13.83 -5.75
C GLY A 168 19.65 14.48 -4.41
#